data_AF-A0AAU3RTS6-F1
#
_entry.id   AF-A0AAU3RTS6-F1
#
_cell.length_a   1.000
_cell.length_b   1.000
_cell.length_c   1.000
_cell.angle_alpha   90.00
_cell.angle_beta   90.00
_cell.angle_gamma   90.00
#
_symmetry.space_group_name_H-M   'P 1'
#
loop_
_entity.id
_entity.type
_entity.pdbx_description
1 polymer ?
#
loop_
_entity_poly.entity_id
_entity_poly.type
_entity_poly.pdbx_seq_one_letter_code
_entity_poly.pdbx_strand_id
1 'polypeptide(L)'
;MDHSRLVEVSEYVNRNAPHLAFEKSSFSDLDYSKDCVGFAVDGERIAVTHTKDADAPVLRYTRSEIAAMVRAAKAGQLDKFC
;
A
#
# COMPACT_ATOMS: atom_id res chain seq x y z
N MET A 1 1.10 -9.08 -35.84
CA MET A 1 1.77 -8.18 -34.88
C MET A 1 1.31 -8.61 -33.51
N ASP A 2 2.23 -9.13 -32.73
CA ASP A 2 2.02 -9.67 -31.39
C ASP A 2 1.71 -8.51 -30.43
N HIS A 3 0.53 -8.54 -29.81
CA HIS A 3 0.11 -7.60 -28.77
C HIS A 3 0.41 -8.17 -27.38
N SER A 4 1.60 -8.73 -27.19
CA SER A 4 2.24 -8.85 -25.89
C SER A 4 2.57 -7.44 -25.37
N ARG A 5 1.52 -6.69 -25.03
CA ARG A 5 1.62 -5.51 -24.19
C ARG A 5 2.05 -6.04 -22.83
N LEU A 6 3.35 -6.17 -22.65
CA LEU A 6 3.99 -6.13 -21.34
C LEU A 6 3.36 -4.93 -20.64
N VAL A 7 2.42 -5.20 -19.76
CA VAL A 7 2.06 -4.21 -18.76
C VAL A 7 3.34 -4.13 -17.95
N GLU A 8 4.17 -3.13 -18.25
CA GLU A 8 5.12 -2.64 -17.26
C GLU A 8 4.25 -2.34 -16.05
N VAL A 9 4.21 -3.28 -15.11
CA VAL A 9 3.80 -2.99 -13.75
C VAL A 9 4.90 -2.05 -13.31
N SER A 10 4.73 -0.76 -13.59
CA SER A 10 5.60 0.29 -13.08
C SER A 10 5.61 0.06 -11.59
N GLU A 11 6.67 -0.57 -11.08
CA GLU A 11 6.83 -0.83 -9.67
C GLU A 11 6.72 0.54 -9.00
N TYR A 12 5.71 0.72 -8.16
CA TYR A 12 5.58 1.97 -7.43
C TYR A 12 6.79 2.11 -6.52
N VAL A 13 7.50 3.24 -6.66
CA VAL A 13 8.62 3.62 -5.80
C VAL A 13 8.24 4.88 -5.03
N ASN A 14 8.23 4.79 -3.70
CA ASN A 14 8.12 5.97 -2.85
C ASN A 14 9.50 6.63 -2.71
N ARG A 15 9.63 7.92 -3.05
CA ARG A 15 10.91 8.64 -3.02
C ARG A 15 11.45 8.86 -1.60
N ASN A 16 10.60 8.86 -0.58
CA ASN A 16 10.99 8.95 0.82
C ASN A 16 11.43 7.59 1.40
N ALA A 17 11.16 6.48 0.71
CA ALA A 17 11.59 5.14 1.09
C ALA A 17 11.84 4.25 -0.14
N PRO A 18 12.83 4.60 -1.00
CA PRO A 18 13.02 3.94 -2.30
C PRO A 18 13.54 2.49 -2.18
N HIS A 19 13.92 2.06 -0.98
CA HIS A 19 14.38 0.71 -0.67
C HIS A 19 13.25 -0.23 -0.22
N LEU A 20 12.02 0.27 -0.06
CA LEU A 20 10.88 -0.52 0.38
C LEU A 20 10.03 -0.97 -0.81
N ALA A 21 9.70 -2.26 -0.84
CA ALA A 21 8.76 -2.83 -1.81
C ALA A 21 7.33 -2.71 -1.25
N PHE A 22 6.57 -1.73 -1.75
CA PHE A 22 5.18 -1.53 -1.34
C PHE A 22 4.22 -2.40 -2.15
N GLU A 23 3.38 -3.14 -1.44
CA GLU A 23 2.31 -3.96 -1.99
C GLU A 23 0.96 -3.31 -1.70
N LYS A 24 0.09 -3.27 -2.71
CA LYS A 24 -1.29 -2.81 -2.57
C LYS A 24 -2.24 -4.00 -2.44
N SER A 25 -3.42 -3.76 -1.90
CA SER A 25 -4.48 -4.78 -1.85
C SER A 25 -4.86 -5.28 -3.25
N SER A 26 -5.09 -6.59 -3.41
CA SER A 26 -5.65 -7.16 -4.63
C SER A 26 -7.10 -6.73 -4.89
N PHE A 27 -7.77 -6.16 -3.88
CA PHE A 27 -9.11 -5.57 -3.99
C PHE A 27 -9.08 -4.10 -4.41
N SER A 28 -7.89 -3.52 -4.64
CA SER A 28 -7.77 -2.17 -5.18
C SER A 28 -7.46 -2.20 -6.69
N ASP A 29 -7.86 -1.16 -7.42
CA ASP A 29 -7.60 -1.04 -8.85
C ASP A 29 -6.10 -1.21 -9.16
N LEU A 30 -5.75 -2.06 -10.13
CA LEU A 30 -4.35 -2.31 -10.55
C LEU A 30 -3.67 -1.09 -11.19
N ASP A 31 -4.41 0.01 -11.36
CA ASP A 31 -3.94 1.29 -11.86
C ASP A 31 -3.38 2.15 -10.72
N TYR A 32 -2.05 2.33 -10.71
CA TYR A 32 -1.32 3.12 -9.71
C TYR A 32 -1.60 4.64 -9.80
N SER A 33 -2.34 5.10 -10.81
CA SER A 33 -2.82 6.49 -10.86
C SER A 33 -4.06 6.75 -9.98
N LYS A 34 -4.66 5.68 -9.43
CA LYS A 34 -5.84 5.75 -8.56
C LYS A 34 -5.50 5.67 -7.08
N ASP A 35 -6.41 6.14 -6.24
CA ASP A 35 -6.20 6.23 -4.80
C ASP A 35 -6.07 4.82 -4.19
N CYS A 36 -4.89 4.54 -3.64
CA CYS A 36 -4.58 3.26 -3.04
C CYS A 36 -3.66 3.44 -1.84
N VAL A 37 -3.74 2.48 -0.91
CA VAL A 37 -2.84 2.33 0.23
C VAL A 37 -1.90 1.17 -0.06
N GLY A 38 -0.60 1.41 0.13
CA GLY A 38 0.44 0.40 0.00
C GLY A 38 1.03 0.07 1.36
N PHE A 39 1.45 -1.18 1.53
CA PHE A 39 2.08 -1.71 2.74
C PHE A 39 3.46 -2.29 2.40
N ALA A 40 4.45 -2.05 3.25
CA ALA A 40 5.77 -2.66 3.14
C ALA A 40 6.32 -3.06 4.51
N VAL A 41 7.26 -4.00 4.56
CA VAL A 41 8.01 -4.31 5.77
C VAL A 41 9.23 -3.40 5.86
N ASP A 42 9.37 -2.66 6.97
CA ASP A 42 10.51 -1.79 7.26
C ASP A 42 11.11 -2.19 8.62
N GLY A 43 12.01 -3.18 8.60
CA GLY A 43 12.56 -3.81 9.79
C GLY A 43 11.45 -4.44 10.66
N GLU A 44 11.33 -3.99 11.91
CA GLU A 44 10.30 -4.44 12.85
C GLU A 44 8.94 -3.72 12.69
N ARG A 45 8.88 -2.73 11.80
CA ARG A 45 7.68 -1.91 11.56
C ARG A 45 7.01 -2.28 10.24
N ILE A 46 5.77 -1.85 10.11
CA ILE A 46 4.98 -1.88 8.89
C ILE A 46 4.88 -0.45 8.37
N ALA A 47 5.40 -0.23 7.17
CA ALA A 47 5.32 1.02 6.45
C ALA A 47 3.99 1.08 5.68
N VAL A 48 3.33 2.23 5.72
CA VAL A 48 2.07 2.51 5.01
C VAL A 48 2.23 3.81 4.22
N THR A 49 1.81 3.79 2.96
CA THR A 49 1.92 4.95 2.04
C THR A 49 0.68 5.11 1.16
N HIS A 50 0.50 6.30 0.61
CA HIS A 50 -0.43 6.56 -0.49
C HIS A 50 0.26 6.26 -1.82
N THR A 51 -0.14 5.20 -2.53
CA THR A 51 0.62 4.69 -3.70
C THR A 51 0.44 5.50 -4.99
N LYS A 52 -0.42 6.53 -4.98
CA LYS A 52 -0.56 7.48 -6.11
C LYS A 52 0.40 8.65 -6.01
N ASP A 53 0.89 8.94 -4.80
CA ASP A 53 1.84 10.02 -4.55
C ASP A 53 3.19 9.42 -4.14
N ALA A 54 4.15 9.51 -5.05
CA ALA A 54 5.51 9.01 -4.82
C ALA A 54 6.27 9.85 -3.76
N ASP A 55 5.82 11.08 -3.48
CA ASP A 55 6.41 11.98 -2.50
C ASP A 55 5.66 11.96 -1.15
N ALA A 56 4.61 11.13 -1.03
CA ALA A 56 3.86 11.00 0.22
C ALA A 56 4.74 10.51 1.38
N PRO A 57 4.49 11.00 2.61
CA PRO A 57 5.19 10.51 3.79
C PRO A 57 4.85 9.04 4.05
N VAL A 58 5.86 8.26 4.45
CA VAL A 58 5.69 6.87 4.86
C VAL A 58 5.38 6.82 6.36
N LEU A 59 4.15 6.43 6.69
CA LEU A 59 3.74 6.18 8.07
C LEU A 59 4.29 4.82 8.52
N ARG A 60 4.74 4.72 9.78
CA ARG A 60 5.35 3.50 10.32
C ARG A 60 4.64 3.07 11.58
N TYR A 61 4.07 1.88 11.54
CA TYR A 61 3.35 1.28 12.65
C TYR A 61 4.10 0.04 13.17
N THR A 62 3.94 -0.26 14.44
CA THR A 62 4.32 -1.56 14.99
C THR A 62 3.39 -2.65 14.45
N ARG A 63 3.87 -3.90 14.48
CA ARG A 63 3.04 -5.06 14.13
C ARG A 63 1.77 -5.17 15.00
N SER A 64 1.87 -4.81 16.28
CA SER A 64 0.75 -4.83 17.22
C SER A 64 -0.33 -3.81 16.87
N GLU A 65 0.06 -2.61 16.43
CA GLU A 65 -0.89 -1.57 15.98
C GLU A 65 -1.63 -2.00 14.71
N ILE A 66 -0.92 -2.54 13.71
CA ILE A 66 -1.56 -3.08 12.50
C ILE A 66 -2.50 -4.25 12.85
N ALA A 67 -2.08 -5.15 13.74
CA ALA A 67 -2.93 -6.26 14.19
C ALA A 67 -4.19 -5.78 14.93
N ALA A 68 -4.11 -4.69 15.69
CA ALA A 68 -5.29 -4.07 16.30
C ALA A 68 -6.20 -3.44 15.24
N MET A 69 -5.64 -2.71 14.27
CA MET A 69 -6.39 -2.12 13.16
C MET A 69 -7.13 -3.19 12.34
N VAL A 70 -6.47 -4.29 11.98
CA VAL A 70 -7.09 -5.40 11.23
C VAL A 70 -8.22 -6.06 12.02
N ARG A 71 -8.06 -6.22 13.35
CA ARG A 71 -9.12 -6.75 14.22
C ARG A 71 -10.34 -5.81 14.26
N ALA A 72 -10.11 -4.51 14.41
CA ALA A 72 -11.17 -3.51 14.36
C ALA A 72 -11.90 -3.50 13.00
N ALA A 73 -11.16 -3.57 11.90
CA ALA A 73 -11.71 -3.64 10.55
C ALA A 73 -12.59 -4.89 10.36
N LYS A 74 -12.11 -6.07 10.77
CA LYS A 74 -12.90 -7.32 10.72
C LYS A 74 -14.14 -7.31 11.61
N ALA A 75 -14.13 -6.52 12.68
CA ALA A 75 -15.28 -6.34 13.56
C ALA A 75 -16.28 -5.27 13.05
N GLY A 76 -16.06 -4.70 11.86
CA GLY A 76 -16.91 -3.66 11.27
C GLY A 76 -16.77 -2.29 11.94
N GLN A 77 -15.80 -2.11 12.84
CA GLN A 77 -15.66 -0.85 13.59
C GLN A 77 -15.20 0.32 12.71
N LEU A 78 -14.61 0.01 11.55
CA LEU A 78 -14.13 0.99 10.59
C LEU A 78 -15.12 1.23 9.44
N ASP A 79 -16.22 0.49 9.35
CA ASP A 79 -17.16 0.56 8.21
C ASP A 79 -17.81 1.93 8.05
N LYS A 80 -17.92 2.69 9.15
CA LYS A 80 -18.40 4.09 9.13
C LYS A 80 -17.53 5.05 8.30
N PHE A 81 -16.35 4.61 7.86
CA PHE A 81 -15.41 5.39 7.04
C PHE A 81 -15.28 4.86 5.60
N CYS A 82 -16.04 3.82 5.23
CA CYS A 82 -15.96 3.13 3.94
C CYS A 82 -17.23 3.31 3.11
#